data_AF-A0A7C4S8W8-F1
#
_entry.id   AF-A0A7C4S8W8-F1
#
_cell.length_a   1.000
_cell.length_b   1.000
_cell.length_c   1.000
_cell.angle_alpha   90.00
_cell.angle_beta   90.00
_cell.angle_gamma   90.00
#
_symmetry.space_group_name_H-M   'P 1'
#
loop_
_entity.id
_entity.type
_entity.pdbx_description
1 polymer ?
#
loop_
_entity_poly.entity_id
_entity_poly.type
_entity_poly.pdbx_seq_one_letter_code
_entity_poly.pdbx_strand_id
1 'polypeptide(L)'
;MKTPIITTATLSFMLILIMVSNAVSAASLQRAGLEVFADGEAHFEAVLSLEETEASANLPLLAPKEHVYNILAVDNAGSPLDYELEDKNMTIYALGAGTITIEYDTDYLTTKESGVWTLSFEAPFEMDIILPEKSTIIYINAAPSALTVEDGAIRLKISPGFWE
;
A
#
# COMPACT_ATOMS: atom_id res chain seq x y z
N MET A 1 61.34 -3.26 0.31
CA MET A 1 60.57 -2.02 0.52
C MET A 1 59.21 -2.44 1.05
N LYS A 2 58.96 -2.35 2.36
CA LYS A 2 57.73 -2.84 3.01
C LYS A 2 56.67 -1.75 2.84
N THR A 3 55.66 -1.99 2.00
CA THR A 3 54.47 -1.13 1.94
C THR A 3 53.85 -1.06 3.34
N PRO A 4 53.44 0.13 3.82
CA PRO A 4 52.89 0.25 5.16
C PRO A 4 51.54 -0.47 5.18
N ILE A 5 51.44 -1.52 6.02
CA ILE A 5 50.21 -2.29 6.26
C ILE A 5 49.03 -1.36 6.62
N ILE A 6 49.34 -0.20 7.22
CA ILE A 6 48.39 0.83 7.61
C ILE A 6 47.71 1.48 6.38
N THR A 7 48.42 1.69 5.27
CA THR A 7 47.87 2.35 4.08
C THR A 7 46.93 1.43 3.29
N THR A 8 47.20 0.12 3.29
CA THR A 8 46.31 -0.87 2.67
C THR A 8 45.04 -1.07 3.51
N ALA A 9 45.17 -1.06 4.84
CA ALA A 9 44.02 -1.22 5.74
C ALA A 9 43.04 -0.03 5.67
N THR A 10 43.54 1.20 5.57
CA THR A 10 42.68 2.39 5.41
C THR A 10 41.98 2.42 4.06
N LEU A 11 42.65 2.00 2.98
CA LEU A 11 42.05 1.92 1.65
C LEU A 11 41.01 0.81 1.56
N SER A 12 41.26 -0.35 2.16
CA SER A 12 40.28 -1.44 2.27
C SER A 12 39.08 -1.09 3.14
N PHE A 13 39.27 -0.31 4.23
CA PHE A 13 38.17 0.15 5.06
C PHE A 13 37.31 1.21 4.36
N MET A 14 37.94 2.12 3.59
CA MET A 14 37.24 3.11 2.78
C MET A 14 36.46 2.50 1.60
N LEU A 15 36.92 1.36 1.06
CA LEU A 15 36.22 0.62 0.01
C LEU A 15 35.00 -0.17 0.53
N ILE A 16 35.07 -0.65 1.79
CA ILE A 16 33.94 -1.32 2.46
C ILE A 16 32.82 -0.34 2.81
N LEU A 17 33.14 0.93 3.09
CA LEU A 17 32.13 1.95 3.43
C LEU A 17 31.22 2.36 2.26
N ILE A 18 31.63 2.12 1.00
CA ILE A 18 30.86 2.50 -0.19
C ILE A 18 29.75 1.47 -0.52
N MET A 19 29.78 0.29 0.10
CA MET A 19 28.82 -0.79 -0.18
C MET A 19 27.50 -0.68 0.59
N VAL A 20 27.32 0.35 1.44
CA VAL A 20 26.01 0.66 2.01
C VAL A 20 25.25 1.53 1.00
N SER A 21 24.96 0.94 -0.16
CA SER A 21 23.82 1.43 -0.93
C SER A 21 22.60 1.04 -0.11
N ASN A 22 21.94 2.04 0.48
CA ASN A 22 20.55 1.85 0.83
C ASN A 22 19.88 1.49 -0.50
N ALA A 23 19.38 0.26 -0.64
CA ALA A 23 18.36 0.00 -1.63
C ALA A 23 17.23 0.99 -1.27
N VAL A 24 17.19 2.11 -1.99
CA VAL A 24 16.06 3.02 -1.93
C VAL A 24 14.88 2.16 -2.33
N SER A 25 13.90 1.99 -1.44
CA SER A 25 12.65 1.31 -1.77
C SER A 25 12.14 1.89 -3.08
N ALA A 26 12.21 1.11 -4.15
CA ALA A 26 12.12 1.64 -5.50
C ALA A 26 10.71 1.59 -6.09
N ALA A 27 9.75 1.13 -5.30
CA ALA A 27 8.34 1.32 -5.57
C ALA A 27 7.88 2.66 -4.96
N SER A 28 7.29 3.52 -5.78
CA SER A 28 6.59 4.72 -5.35
C SER A 28 5.09 4.54 -5.51
N LEU A 29 4.33 4.79 -4.43
CA LEU A 29 2.88 4.78 -4.48
C LEU A 29 2.38 6.00 -5.27
N GLN A 30 1.59 5.75 -6.31
CA GLN A 30 1.00 6.79 -7.14
C GLN A 30 -0.41 7.14 -6.67
N ARG A 31 -1.22 6.11 -6.36
CA ARG A 31 -2.55 6.26 -5.76
C ARG A 31 -2.90 5.02 -4.95
N ALA A 32 -3.77 5.20 -3.98
CA ALA A 32 -4.47 4.10 -3.33
C ALA A 32 -5.89 4.54 -2.96
N GLY A 33 -6.82 3.61 -3.05
CA GLY A 33 -8.20 3.84 -2.70
C GLY A 33 -8.84 2.64 -2.02
N LEU A 34 -9.91 2.91 -1.28
CA LEU A 34 -10.76 1.91 -0.65
C LEU A 34 -12.21 2.26 -0.95
N GLU A 35 -12.91 1.39 -1.67
CA GLU A 35 -14.36 1.46 -1.84
C GLU A 35 -15.02 0.50 -0.86
N VAL A 36 -15.95 1.01 -0.05
CA VAL A 36 -16.72 0.20 0.89
C VAL A 36 -18.10 -0.03 0.32
N PHE A 37 -18.53 -1.29 0.30
CA PHE A 37 -19.85 -1.71 -0.17
C PHE A 37 -20.88 -1.76 0.96
N ALA A 38 -22.16 -1.77 0.58
CA ALA A 38 -23.28 -1.67 1.53
C ALA A 38 -23.41 -2.88 2.47
N ASP A 39 -22.81 -4.01 2.11
CA ASP A 39 -22.71 -5.25 2.88
C ASP A 39 -21.48 -5.33 3.79
N GLY A 40 -20.60 -4.32 3.75
CA GLY A 40 -19.42 -4.22 4.59
C GLY A 40 -18.13 -4.76 3.96
N GLU A 41 -18.21 -5.37 2.78
CA GLU A 41 -17.00 -5.70 2.03
C GLU A 41 -16.31 -4.42 1.55
N ALA A 42 -14.98 -4.44 1.49
CA ALA A 42 -14.19 -3.32 1.00
C ALA A 42 -13.24 -3.78 -0.12
N HIS A 43 -13.26 -3.04 -1.22
CA HIS A 43 -12.37 -3.22 -2.35
C HIS A 43 -11.24 -2.20 -2.28
N PHE A 44 -10.01 -2.69 -2.29
CA PHE A 44 -8.81 -1.88 -2.27
C PHE A 44 -8.17 -1.87 -3.67
N GLU A 45 -7.78 -0.69 -4.15
CA GLU A 45 -6.97 -0.52 -5.36
C GLU A 45 -5.72 0.30 -5.03
N ALA A 46 -4.56 -0.10 -5.54
CA ALA A 46 -3.36 0.73 -5.54
C ALA A 46 -2.61 0.67 -6.87
N VAL A 47 -1.96 1.78 -7.21
CA VAL A 47 -1.03 1.85 -8.34
C VAL A 47 0.36 2.21 -7.83
N LEU A 48 1.34 1.38 -8.14
CA LEU A 48 2.74 1.57 -7.82
C LEU A 48 3.53 1.86 -9.11
N SER A 49 4.49 2.77 -9.03
CA SER A 49 5.52 2.93 -10.05
C SER A 49 6.81 2.32 -9.53
N LEU A 50 7.38 1.39 -10.27
CA LEU A 50 8.58 0.63 -9.94
C LEU A 50 9.67 0.93 -10.95
N GLU A 51 10.88 1.25 -10.49
CA GLU A 51 12.04 1.41 -11.38
C GLU A 51 12.37 0.09 -12.10
N GLU A 52 12.84 0.17 -13.35
CA GLU A 52 13.13 -1.02 -14.17
C GLU A 52 14.21 -1.94 -13.58
N THR A 53 15.05 -1.42 -12.69
CA THR A 53 16.11 -2.18 -12.03
C THR A 53 15.61 -3.09 -10.91
N GLU A 54 14.32 -3.03 -10.58
CA GLU A 54 13.78 -3.58 -9.34
C GLU A 54 12.88 -4.78 -9.62
N ALA A 55 13.20 -5.87 -8.94
CA ALA A 55 12.56 -7.15 -9.20
C ALA A 55 11.19 -7.28 -8.51
N SER A 56 10.97 -6.53 -7.43
CA SER A 56 9.74 -6.62 -6.65
C SER A 56 9.35 -5.31 -5.97
N ALA A 57 8.08 -5.22 -5.59
CA ALA A 57 7.52 -4.13 -4.79
C ALA A 57 6.89 -4.70 -3.51
N ASN A 58 6.91 -3.92 -2.43
CA ASN A 58 6.20 -4.25 -1.19
C ASN A 58 5.01 -3.32 -1.00
N LEU A 59 3.88 -3.88 -0.59
CA LEU A 59 2.64 -3.15 -0.32
C LEU A 59 2.05 -3.60 1.03
N PRO A 60 1.93 -2.70 2.01
CA PRO A 60 1.20 -2.98 3.23
C PRO A 60 -0.28 -3.27 2.94
N LEU A 61 -0.81 -4.33 3.54
CA LEU A 61 -2.23 -4.71 3.50
C LEU A 61 -2.99 -4.00 4.62
N LEU A 62 -4.23 -3.60 4.33
CA LEU A 62 -5.11 -3.00 5.35
C LEU A 62 -5.68 -4.06 6.32
N ALA A 63 -5.71 -5.33 5.89
CA ALA A 63 -6.20 -6.47 6.65
C ALA A 63 -5.12 -7.57 6.79
N PRO A 64 -5.21 -8.46 7.80
CA PRO A 64 -4.40 -9.67 7.84
C PRO A 64 -4.62 -10.52 6.58
N LYS A 65 -3.57 -11.21 6.11
CA LYS A 65 -3.61 -12.01 4.87
C LYS A 65 -4.74 -13.04 4.82
N GLU A 66 -5.21 -13.53 5.97
CA GLU A 66 -6.32 -14.49 6.05
C GLU A 66 -7.67 -13.89 5.64
N HIS A 67 -7.78 -12.56 5.63
CA HIS A 67 -8.98 -11.80 5.26
C HIS A 67 -8.82 -11.03 3.95
N VAL A 68 -7.77 -11.30 3.19
CA VAL A 68 -7.53 -10.69 1.87
C VAL A 68 -7.80 -11.75 0.81
N TYR A 69 -8.70 -11.45 -0.12
CA TYR A 69 -9.13 -12.37 -1.17
C TYR A 69 -9.38 -11.62 -2.49
N ASN A 70 -9.69 -12.36 -3.56
CA ASN A 70 -9.87 -11.82 -4.93
C ASN A 70 -8.72 -10.93 -5.40
N ILE A 71 -7.48 -11.28 -5.03
CA ILE A 71 -6.29 -10.49 -5.36
C ILE A 71 -6.00 -10.58 -6.85
N LEU A 72 -5.76 -9.42 -7.46
CA LEU A 72 -5.17 -9.32 -8.79
C LEU A 72 -4.04 -8.29 -8.77
N ALA A 73 -2.86 -8.70 -9.21
CA ALA A 73 -1.74 -7.80 -9.49
C ALA A 73 -1.41 -7.90 -10.97
N VAL A 74 -1.33 -6.76 -11.66
CA VAL A 74 -1.02 -6.71 -13.11
C VAL A 74 0.04 -5.67 -13.43
N ASP A 75 0.77 -5.91 -14.51
CA ASP A 75 1.66 -4.92 -15.13
C ASP A 75 0.90 -3.88 -15.98
N ASN A 76 1.64 -2.97 -16.60
CA ASN A 76 1.12 -1.95 -17.51
C ASN A 76 0.44 -2.51 -18.78
N ALA A 77 0.69 -3.76 -19.15
CA ALA A 77 0.04 -4.45 -20.26
C ALA A 77 -1.19 -5.26 -19.81
N GLY A 78 -1.50 -5.28 -18.51
CA GLY A 78 -2.57 -6.09 -17.92
C GLY A 78 -2.18 -7.56 -17.74
N SER A 79 -0.90 -7.90 -17.84
CA SER A 79 -0.41 -9.26 -17.58
C SER A 79 -0.40 -9.53 -16.08
N PRO A 80 -0.92 -10.66 -15.61
CA PRO A 80 -0.84 -11.03 -14.20
C PRO A 80 0.60 -11.13 -13.70
N LEU A 81 0.83 -10.65 -12.49
CA LEU A 81 2.11 -10.72 -11.77
C LEU A 81 2.00 -11.68 -10.59
N ASP A 82 3.10 -12.38 -10.31
CA ASP A 82 3.19 -13.24 -9.14
C ASP A 82 3.31 -12.39 -7.86
N TYR A 83 2.78 -12.91 -6.75
CA TYR A 83 2.83 -12.26 -5.45
C TYR A 83 2.94 -13.26 -4.30
N GLU A 84 3.43 -12.78 -3.16
CA GLU A 84 3.48 -13.51 -1.89
C GLU A 84 2.87 -12.66 -0.76
N LEU A 85 2.10 -13.29 0.13
CA LEU A 85 1.50 -12.63 1.29
C LEU A 85 2.21 -13.07 2.58
N GLU A 86 2.64 -12.09 3.37
CA GLU A 86 3.23 -12.30 4.69
C GLU A 86 2.58 -11.34 5.70
N ASP A 87 1.86 -11.91 6.68
CA ASP A 87 1.09 -11.20 7.71
C ASP A 87 0.17 -10.08 7.16
N LYS A 88 0.66 -8.84 7.16
CA LYS A 88 -0.02 -7.63 6.64
C LYS A 88 0.77 -6.97 5.51
N ASN A 89 1.51 -7.74 4.74
CA ASN A 89 2.31 -7.25 3.64
C ASN A 89 2.16 -8.16 2.41
N MET A 90 2.18 -7.56 1.23
CA MET A 90 2.23 -8.23 -0.06
C MET A 90 3.55 -7.88 -0.75
N THR A 91 4.27 -8.91 -1.20
CA THR A 91 5.41 -8.76 -2.10
C THR A 91 4.96 -9.09 -3.52
N ILE A 92 5.10 -8.16 -4.46
CA ILE A 92 4.72 -8.34 -5.87
C ILE A 92 6.00 -8.51 -6.70
N TYR A 93 6.11 -9.58 -7.49
CA TYR A 93 7.26 -9.84 -8.35
C TYR A 93 7.00 -9.31 -9.77
N ALA A 94 7.54 -8.13 -10.03
CA ALA A 94 7.28 -7.36 -11.25
C ALA A 94 8.42 -7.39 -12.27
N LEU A 95 9.64 -7.81 -11.86
CA LEU A 95 10.80 -7.95 -12.75
C LEU A 95 11.05 -6.70 -13.64
N GLY A 96 10.85 -5.50 -13.09
CA GLY A 96 11.01 -4.24 -13.80
C GLY A 96 9.79 -3.76 -14.61
N ALA A 97 8.57 -4.23 -14.34
CA ALA A 97 7.34 -3.90 -15.09
C ALA A 97 6.95 -2.40 -15.16
N GLY A 98 7.65 -1.50 -14.45
CA GLY A 98 7.43 -0.06 -14.53
C GLY A 98 6.22 0.43 -13.74
N THR A 99 5.03 -0.10 -14.01
CA THR A 99 3.79 0.22 -13.28
C THR A 99 3.05 -1.06 -12.91
N ILE A 100 2.58 -1.10 -11.68
CA ILE A 100 1.84 -2.22 -11.11
C ILE A 100 0.49 -1.69 -10.62
N THR A 101 -0.60 -2.33 -11.04
CA THR A 101 -1.92 -2.14 -10.44
C THR A 101 -2.23 -3.35 -9.58
N ILE A 102 -2.63 -3.12 -8.33
CA ILE A 102 -3.01 -4.14 -7.37
C ILE A 102 -4.44 -3.87 -6.93
N GLU A 103 -5.26 -4.90 -6.95
CA GLU A 103 -6.59 -4.90 -6.37
C GLU A 103 -6.79 -6.13 -5.46
N TYR A 104 -7.60 -5.96 -4.41
CA TYR A 104 -8.06 -7.06 -3.57
C TYR A 104 -9.33 -6.67 -2.82
N ASP A 105 -10.07 -7.67 -2.35
CA ASP A 105 -11.23 -7.50 -1.49
C ASP A 105 -10.93 -7.96 -0.06
N THR A 106 -11.63 -7.37 0.92
CA THR A 106 -11.54 -7.76 2.32
C THR A 106 -12.84 -7.48 3.08
N ASP A 107 -13.19 -8.38 4.01
CA ASP A 107 -14.32 -8.25 4.94
C ASP A 107 -13.90 -7.76 6.34
N TYR A 108 -12.61 -7.50 6.54
CA TYR A 108 -12.04 -7.27 7.87
C TYR A 108 -12.22 -5.85 8.40
N LEU A 109 -12.35 -4.87 7.52
CA LEU A 109 -12.26 -3.44 7.87
C LEU A 109 -13.55 -2.87 8.45
N THR A 110 -14.67 -3.59 8.30
CA THR A 110 -15.97 -3.09 8.73
C THR A 110 -16.60 -3.98 9.80
N THR A 111 -17.34 -3.35 10.70
CA THR A 111 -18.19 -4.04 11.68
C THR A 111 -19.56 -3.39 11.71
N LYS A 112 -20.59 -4.18 12.03
CA LYS A 112 -21.97 -3.68 12.13
C LYS A 112 -22.53 -3.91 13.51
N GLU A 113 -22.84 -2.83 14.21
CA GLU A 113 -23.44 -2.88 15.53
C GLU A 113 -24.69 -2.01 15.59
N SER A 114 -25.80 -2.58 16.05
CA SER A 114 -27.08 -1.88 16.21
C SER A 114 -27.56 -1.12 14.95
N GLY A 115 -27.22 -1.63 13.76
CA GLY A 115 -27.60 -1.04 12.48
C GLY A 115 -26.65 0.06 11.97
N VAL A 116 -25.57 0.36 12.69
CA VAL A 116 -24.51 1.30 12.28
C VAL A 116 -23.30 0.51 11.80
N TRP A 117 -22.74 0.92 10.67
CA TRP A 117 -21.47 0.42 10.16
C TRP A 117 -20.32 1.26 10.71
N THR A 118 -19.27 0.60 11.18
CA THR A 118 -17.99 1.21 11.54
C THR A 118 -16.95 0.72 10.54
N LEU A 119 -16.19 1.64 9.95
CA LEU A 119 -15.00 1.35 9.15
C LEU A 119 -13.78 1.70 9.99
N SER A 120 -12.87 0.76 10.25
CA SER A 120 -11.70 1.04 11.09
C SER A 120 -10.44 0.35 10.60
N PHE A 121 -9.37 1.12 10.39
CA PHE A 121 -8.09 0.62 9.91
C PHE A 121 -6.94 1.60 10.12
N GLU A 122 -5.71 1.11 10.00
CA GLU A 122 -4.50 1.94 9.95
C GLU A 122 -4.18 2.22 8.47
N ALA A 123 -4.26 3.48 8.05
CA ALA A 123 -3.89 3.91 6.71
C ALA A 123 -2.35 4.07 6.62
N PRO A 124 -1.64 3.22 5.85
CA PRO A 124 -0.18 3.30 5.74
C PRO A 124 0.31 4.51 4.91
N PHE A 125 -0.57 5.08 4.10
CA PHE A 125 -0.31 6.17 3.17
C PHE A 125 -1.58 7.02 2.96
N GLU A 126 -1.47 8.09 2.17
CA GLU A 126 -2.64 8.87 1.74
C GLU A 126 -3.57 8.01 0.87
N MET A 127 -4.89 8.09 1.10
CA MET A 127 -5.87 7.27 0.40
C MET A 127 -7.16 8.03 0.07
N ASP A 128 -7.81 7.62 -1.01
CA ASP A 128 -9.17 8.01 -1.36
C ASP A 128 -10.18 6.94 -0.87
N ILE A 129 -11.12 7.32 -0.01
CA ILE A 129 -12.15 6.43 0.53
C ILE A 129 -13.49 6.75 -0.11
N ILE A 130 -14.19 5.73 -0.58
CA ILE A 130 -15.53 5.83 -1.15
C ILE A 130 -16.47 5.05 -0.23
N LEU A 131 -17.42 5.74 0.39
CA LEU A 131 -18.46 5.10 1.19
C LEU A 131 -19.66 4.71 0.32
N PRO A 132 -20.46 3.71 0.74
CA PRO A 132 -21.65 3.30 0.00
C PRO A 132 -22.56 4.48 -0.33
N GLU A 133 -23.25 4.42 -1.46
CA GLU A 133 -24.27 5.42 -1.79
C GLU A 133 -25.28 5.61 -0.65
N LYS A 134 -25.72 6.85 -0.43
CA LYS A 134 -26.71 7.21 0.62
C LYS A 134 -26.24 6.93 2.05
N SER A 135 -24.94 6.74 2.25
CA SER A 135 -24.32 6.75 3.58
C SER A 135 -24.54 8.09 4.28
N THR A 136 -24.63 8.04 5.61
CA THR A 136 -24.59 9.23 6.46
C THR A 136 -23.48 9.03 7.50
N ILE A 137 -22.48 9.91 7.50
CA ILE A 137 -21.41 9.88 8.49
C ILE A 137 -21.95 10.40 9.83
N ILE A 138 -21.87 9.57 10.86
CA ILE A 138 -22.30 9.92 12.23
C ILE A 138 -21.10 10.35 13.08
N TYR A 139 -19.93 9.76 12.83
CA TYR A 139 -18.68 10.01 13.55
C TYR A 139 -17.51 9.83 12.59
N ILE A 140 -16.43 10.59 12.82
CA ILE A 140 -15.11 10.38 12.23
C ILE A 140 -14.07 10.86 13.25
N ASN A 141 -13.06 10.05 13.51
CA ASN A 141 -12.07 10.30 14.55
C ASN A 141 -11.10 11.46 14.21
N ALA A 142 -10.94 11.78 12.93
CA ALA A 142 -10.08 12.85 12.43
C ALA A 142 -10.71 13.58 11.23
N ALA A 143 -10.25 14.80 10.95
CA ALA A 143 -10.71 15.55 9.78
C ALA A 143 -9.98 15.07 8.51
N PRO A 144 -10.68 14.65 7.45
CA PRO A 144 -10.07 14.30 6.17
C PRO A 144 -9.52 15.56 5.48
N SER A 145 -8.55 15.40 4.59
CA SER A 145 -8.00 16.51 3.81
C SER A 145 -9.00 17.02 2.77
N ALA A 146 -9.91 16.17 2.31
CA ALA A 146 -11.07 16.55 1.51
C ALA A 146 -12.26 15.65 1.82
N LEU A 147 -13.47 16.22 1.72
CA LEU A 147 -14.74 15.50 1.78
C LEU A 147 -15.65 16.06 0.70
N THR A 148 -16.13 15.19 -0.19
CA THR A 148 -17.04 15.55 -1.27
C THR A 148 -18.17 14.54 -1.38
N VAL A 149 -19.24 14.92 -2.09
CA VAL A 149 -20.33 14.02 -2.46
C VAL A 149 -20.43 14.06 -3.98
N GLU A 150 -20.16 12.92 -4.61
CA GLU A 150 -20.19 12.76 -6.06
C GLU A 150 -21.00 11.50 -6.37
N ASP A 151 -21.93 11.61 -7.33
CA ASP A 151 -22.83 10.53 -7.73
C ASP A 151 -23.61 9.86 -6.58
N GLY A 152 -23.83 10.58 -5.47
CA GLY A 152 -24.56 10.08 -4.30
C GLY A 152 -23.71 9.27 -3.32
N ALA A 153 -22.41 9.09 -3.60
CA ALA A 153 -21.42 8.51 -2.70
C ALA A 153 -20.62 9.60 -1.98
N ILE A 154 -20.25 9.34 -0.72
CA ILE A 154 -19.34 10.21 0.02
C ILE A 154 -17.91 9.79 -0.31
N ARG A 155 -17.09 10.75 -0.72
CA ARG A 155 -15.66 10.55 -1.01
C ARG A 155 -14.82 11.33 0.00
N LEU A 156 -13.87 10.64 0.63
CA LEU A 156 -12.95 11.21 1.61
C LEU A 156 -11.53 11.08 1.08
N LYS A 157 -10.72 12.10 1.28
CA LYS A 157 -9.27 12.00 1.12
C LYS A 157 -8.63 12.00 2.49
N ILE A 158 -7.90 10.94 2.84
CA ILE A 158 -7.37 10.73 4.18
C ILE A 158 -5.85 10.69 4.20
N SER A 159 -5.26 11.18 5.29
CA SER A 159 -3.82 11.11 5.56
C SER A 159 -3.45 9.77 6.23
N PRO A 160 -2.16 9.38 6.24
CA PRO A 160 -1.72 8.21 7.00
C PRO A 160 -2.09 8.29 8.48
N GLY A 161 -2.41 7.16 9.09
CA GLY A 161 -2.76 7.02 10.50
C GLY A 161 -4.02 6.17 10.74
N PHE A 162 -4.44 6.09 12.00
CA PHE A 162 -5.66 5.37 12.39
C PHE A 162 -6.93 6.15 12.01
N TRP A 163 -7.87 5.47 11.35
CA TRP A 163 -9.19 6.00 10.99
C TRP A 163 -10.31 5.13 11.57
N GLU A 164 -11.36 5.80 12.06
CA GLU A 164 -12.60 5.22 12.58
C GLU A 164 -13.77 6.20 12.41
#